data_AF-F5T746-F1
#
_entry.id   AF-F5T746-F1
#
_cell.length_a   1.000
_cell.length_b   1.000
_cell.length_c   1.000
_cell.angle_alpha   90.00
_cell.angle_beta   90.00
_cell.angle_gamma   90.00
#
_symmetry.space_group_name_H-M   'P 1'
#
loop_
_entity.id
_entity.type
_entity.pdbx_description
1 polymer ?
#
loop_
_entity_poly.entity_id
_entity_poly.type
_entity_poly.pdbx_seq_one_letter_code
_entity_poly.pdbx_strand_id
1 'polypeptide(L)'
;MPEAKDITEIEITENPSGNTVKITEQDEIAKIVNDIKENTKDTGGKSYNEHPANIKKFLAVSFYYNNTERNWEVVYLYENRNKTYAEQPYSGIWKIKKEVFKEISGKLKQ
;
A
#
# COMPACT_ATOMS: atom_id res chain seq x y z
N MET A 1 -7.26 6.47 3.61
CA MET A 1 -6.17 6.67 2.63
C MET A 1 -5.91 8.15 2.44
N PRO A 2 -4.66 8.60 2.60
CA PRO A 2 -4.32 10.02 2.68
C PRO A 2 -4.41 10.76 1.36
N GLU A 3 -4.42 12.10 1.45
CA GLU A 3 -4.23 12.99 0.31
C GLU A 3 -2.75 13.06 -0.06
N ALA A 4 -2.44 12.87 -1.35
CA ALA A 4 -1.06 12.77 -1.81
C ALA A 4 -0.19 13.98 -1.46
N LYS A 5 -0.77 15.18 -1.53
CA LYS A 5 -0.10 16.46 -1.23
C LYS A 5 0.45 16.55 0.21
N ASP A 6 -0.08 15.75 1.13
CA ASP A 6 0.30 15.80 2.54
C ASP A 6 1.42 14.78 2.84
N ILE A 7 1.72 13.88 1.90
CA ILE A 7 2.70 12.80 2.02
C ILE A 7 4.05 13.29 1.50
N THR A 8 5.09 13.10 2.31
CA THR A 8 6.47 13.47 1.95
C THR A 8 7.30 12.29 1.46
N GLU A 9 6.97 11.08 1.92
CA GLU A 9 7.69 9.87 1.58
C GLU A 9 6.72 8.69 1.54
N ILE A 10 6.87 7.84 0.53
CA ILE A 10 6.33 6.48 0.52
C ILE A 10 7.49 5.51 0.68
N GLU A 11 7.36 4.58 1.62
CA GLU A 11 8.26 3.44 1.75
C GLU A 11 7.50 2.16 1.39
N ILE A 12 8.02 1.41 0.40
CA ILE A 12 7.46 0.12 0.01
C ILE A 12 8.41 -0.96 0.52
N THR A 13 7.94 -1.80 1.43
CA THR A 13 8.72 -2.91 2.01
C THR A 13 8.11 -4.25 1.66
N GLU A 14 8.91 -5.15 1.07
CA GLU A 14 8.52 -6.51 0.70
C GLU A 14 8.67 -7.47 1.88
N ASN A 15 7.61 -8.21 2.20
CA ASN A 15 7.66 -9.31 3.15
C ASN A 15 7.77 -10.68 2.43
N PRO A 16 8.65 -11.60 2.87
CA PRO A 16 9.52 -11.53 4.05
C PRO A 16 10.97 -11.08 3.76
N SER A 17 11.30 -10.69 2.53
CA SER A 17 12.69 -10.35 2.15
C SER A 17 13.23 -9.13 2.91
N GLY A 18 12.34 -8.20 3.30
CA GLY A 18 12.71 -6.92 3.89
C GLY A 18 13.27 -5.93 2.88
N ASN A 19 13.17 -6.21 1.58
CA ASN A 19 13.59 -5.28 0.54
C ASN A 19 12.72 -4.02 0.58
N THR A 20 13.35 -2.86 0.55
CA THR A 20 12.67 -1.58 0.71
C THR A 20 13.08 -0.60 -0.38
N VAL A 21 12.10 0.15 -0.91
CA VAL A 21 12.33 1.31 -1.77
C VAL A 21 11.63 2.53 -1.19
N LYS A 22 12.32 3.68 -1.24
CA LYS A 22 11.81 4.98 -0.80
C LYS A 22 11.49 5.84 -2.01
N ILE A 23 10.34 6.51 -1.95
CA ILE A 23 9.82 7.38 -3.00
C ILE A 23 9.51 8.73 -2.36
N THR A 24 10.23 9.77 -2.77
CA THR A 24 10.06 11.14 -2.29
C THR A 24 9.61 12.11 -3.39
N GLU A 25 9.60 11.65 -4.65
CA GLU A 25 9.14 12.46 -5.78
C GLU A 25 7.61 12.61 -5.74
N GLN A 26 7.13 13.85 -5.73
CA GLN A 26 5.73 14.15 -5.46
C GLN A 26 4.78 13.65 -6.55
N ASP A 27 5.21 13.70 -7.81
CA ASP A 27 4.41 13.17 -8.93
C ASP A 27 4.22 11.65 -8.82
N GLU A 28 5.26 10.93 -8.39
CA GLU A 28 5.21 9.48 -8.16
C GLU A 28 4.37 9.12 -6.93
N ILE A 29 4.47 9.90 -5.84
CA ILE A 29 3.62 9.77 -4.66
C ILE A 29 2.14 9.93 -5.05
N ALA A 30 1.82 11.00 -5.78
CA ALA A 30 0.46 11.28 -6.23
C ALA A 30 -0.08 10.16 -7.11
N LYS A 31 0.74 9.64 -8.02
CA LYS A 31 0.38 8.50 -8.87
C LYS A 31 0.03 7.27 -8.04
N ILE A 32 0.89 6.83 -7.12
CA ILE A 32 0.67 5.63 -6.30
C ILE A 32 -0.61 5.75 -5.47
N VAL A 33 -0.80 6.91 -4.83
CA VAL A 33 -1.99 7.17 -4.02
C VAL A 33 -3.25 7.11 -4.88
N ASN A 34 -3.27 7.77 -6.04
CA ASN A 34 -4.43 7.78 -6.94
C ASN A 34 -4.70 6.40 -7.53
N ASP A 35 -3.66 5.68 -7.94
CA ASP A 35 -3.80 4.34 -8.49
C ASP A 35 -4.47 3.38 -7.49
N ILE A 36 -4.11 3.44 -6.20
CA ILE A 36 -4.78 2.65 -5.17
C ILE A 36 -6.22 3.16 -4.94
N LYS A 37 -6.44 4.48 -4.89
CA LYS A 37 -7.75 5.11 -4.60
C LYS A 37 -8.78 4.76 -5.66
N GLU A 38 -8.42 4.92 -6.93
CA GLU A 38 -9.35 4.81 -8.06
C GLU A 38 -9.56 3.38 -8.54
N ASN A 39 -8.61 2.48 -8.23
CA ASN A 39 -8.66 1.09 -8.72
C ASN A 39 -9.02 0.07 -7.63
N THR A 40 -9.59 0.54 -6.51
CA THR A 40 -10.10 -0.31 -5.45
C THR A 40 -11.61 -0.49 -5.55
N LYS A 41 -12.05 -1.72 -5.23
CA LYS A 41 -13.47 -2.06 -5.05
C LYS A 41 -13.64 -2.68 -3.67
N ASP A 42 -14.55 -2.12 -2.88
CA ASP A 42 -14.89 -2.65 -1.57
C ASP A 42 -15.33 -4.12 -1.67
N THR A 43 -14.81 -4.94 -0.77
CA THR A 43 -15.15 -6.36 -0.66
C THR A 43 -16.20 -6.64 0.41
N GLY A 44 -16.53 -5.65 1.26
CA GLY A 44 -17.25 -5.84 2.52
C GLY A 44 -16.40 -6.54 3.60
N GLY A 45 -15.11 -6.78 3.32
CA GLY A 45 -14.17 -7.42 4.21
C GLY A 45 -13.69 -6.47 5.30
N LYS A 46 -13.71 -6.96 6.54
CA LYS A 46 -13.21 -6.23 7.70
C LYS A 46 -11.75 -6.59 7.95
N SER A 47 -10.89 -5.59 8.06
CA SER A 47 -9.51 -5.77 8.52
C SER A 47 -9.48 -5.57 10.03
N TYR A 48 -9.08 -6.59 10.78
CA TYR A 48 -9.01 -6.56 12.25
C TYR A 48 -7.58 -6.63 12.80
N ASN A 49 -6.61 -6.85 11.92
CA ASN A 49 -5.23 -7.15 12.30
C ASN A 49 -4.33 -5.99 11.90
N GLU A 50 -3.17 -5.90 12.54
CA GLU A 50 -2.15 -4.92 12.19
C GLU A 50 -1.48 -5.22 10.84
N HIS A 51 -1.55 -6.47 10.37
CA HIS A 51 -1.07 -6.90 9.06
C HIS A 51 -1.99 -7.98 8.48
N PRO A 52 -1.92 -8.29 7.16
CA PRO A 52 -2.77 -9.29 6.53
C PRO A 52 -2.67 -10.65 7.23
N ALA A 53 -3.81 -11.20 7.66
CA ALA A 53 -3.85 -12.49 8.33
C ALA A 53 -3.71 -13.65 7.33
N ASN A 54 -2.88 -14.64 7.66
CA ASN A 54 -2.62 -15.83 6.83
C ASN A 54 -2.03 -15.52 5.43
N ILE A 55 -1.51 -14.31 5.21
CA ILE A 55 -0.82 -13.93 3.98
C ILE A 55 0.67 -13.82 4.28
N LYS A 56 1.47 -14.71 3.70
CA LYS A 56 2.93 -14.74 3.93
C LYS A 56 3.69 -13.73 3.08
N LYS A 57 3.17 -13.38 1.90
CA LYS A 57 3.83 -12.49 0.95
C LYS A 57 2.93 -11.28 0.72
N PHE A 58 3.42 -10.12 1.09
CA PHE A 58 2.73 -8.85 0.93
C PHE A 58 3.75 -7.72 0.80
N LEU A 59 3.30 -6.59 0.30
CA LEU A 59 4.02 -5.33 0.32
C LEU A 59 3.39 -4.45 1.40
N ALA A 60 4.20 -3.88 2.29
CA ALA A 60 3.77 -2.80 3.16
C ALA A 60 4.07 -1.48 2.45
N VAL A 61 3.04 -0.71 2.13
CA VAL A 61 3.16 0.63 1.55
C VAL A 61 2.89 1.63 2.66
N SER A 62 3.97 2.17 3.24
CA SER A 62 3.93 3.14 4.33
C SER A 62 3.95 4.56 3.80
N PHE A 63 3.05 5.41 4.27
CA PHE A 63 2.92 6.82 3.88
C PHE A 63 3.34 7.71 5.05
N TYR A 64 4.37 8.52 4.86
CA TYR A 64 4.90 9.45 5.87
C TYR A 64 4.50 10.88 5.54
N TYR A 65 4.08 11.65 6.54
CA TYR A 65 3.66 13.04 6.39
C TYR A 65 4.73 14.02 6.87
N ASN A 66 4.65 15.26 6.36
CA ASN A 66 5.51 16.32 6.84
C ASN A 66 5.17 16.65 8.30
N ASN A 67 6.18 16.64 9.17
CA ASN A 67 6.17 17.31 10.48
C ASN A 67 5.29 16.71 11.61
N THR A 68 5.24 15.39 11.79
CA THR A 68 4.79 14.78 13.07
C THR A 68 5.52 13.47 13.38
N GLU A 69 6.03 13.30 14.60
CA GLU A 69 6.88 12.16 15.01
C GLU A 69 6.20 10.77 14.96
N ARG A 70 4.88 10.68 14.71
CA ARG A 70 4.12 9.42 14.72
C ARG A 70 2.86 9.39 13.84
N ASN A 71 2.83 10.10 12.71
CA ASN A 71 1.76 9.85 11.74
C ASN A 71 2.36 9.20 10.50
N TRP A 72 2.18 7.90 10.39
CA TRP A 72 2.30 7.20 9.13
C TRP A 72 1.10 6.28 8.99
N GLU A 73 0.57 6.18 7.77
CA GLU A 73 -0.44 5.17 7.43
C GLU A 73 0.22 4.03 6.68
N VAL A 74 -0.39 2.85 6.70
CA VAL A 74 0.06 1.71 5.90
C VAL A 74 -1.09 1.07 5.16
N VAL A 75 -0.82 0.73 3.92
CA VAL A 75 -1.67 -0.14 3.11
C VAL A 75 -0.86 -1.37 2.72
N TYR A 76 -1.41 -2.54 2.99
CA TYR A 76 -0.82 -3.80 2.60
C TYR A 76 -1.36 -4.24 1.25
N LEU A 77 -0.46 -4.53 0.32
CA LEU A 77 -0.81 -5.08 -0.99
C LEU A 77 -0.43 -6.56 -1.06
N TYR A 78 -1.34 -7.41 -1.50
CA TYR A 78 -1.06 -8.84 -1.64
C TYR A 78 -1.90 -9.52 -2.72
N GLU A 79 -1.41 -10.68 -3.16
CA GLU A 79 -2.19 -11.61 -3.98
C GLU A 79 -2.69 -12.78 -3.13
N ASN A 80 -3.98 -13.10 -3.28
CA ASN A 80 -4.58 -14.29 -2.68
C ASN A 80 -5.58 -14.91 -3.68
N ARG A 81 -5.49 -16.22 -3.92
CA ARG A 81 -6.36 -16.96 -4.86
C ARG A 81 -6.53 -16.25 -6.22
N ASN A 82 -5.42 -15.87 -6.85
CA ASN A 82 -5.36 -15.17 -8.14
C ASN A 82 -6.06 -13.79 -8.17
N LYS A 83 -6.32 -13.18 -7.02
CA LYS A 83 -6.87 -11.81 -6.90
C LYS A 83 -5.92 -10.97 -6.06
N THR A 84 -5.87 -9.68 -6.37
CA THR A 84 -5.04 -8.71 -5.69
C THR A 84 -5.89 -7.85 -4.76
N TYR A 85 -5.33 -7.52 -3.61
CA TYR A 85 -6.01 -6.81 -2.53
C TYR A 85 -5.15 -5.66 -2.00
N ALA A 86 -5.83 -4.62 -1.55
CA ALA A 86 -5.30 -3.59 -0.67
C ALA A 86 -6.01 -3.75 0.68
N GLU A 87 -5.26 -3.83 1.75
CA GLU A 87 -5.78 -3.94 3.11
C GLU A 87 -5.18 -2.84 3.97
N GLN A 88 -6.04 -2.05 4.61
CA GLN A 88 -5.64 -1.05 5.58
C GLN A 88 -6.11 -1.51 6.96
N PRO A 89 -5.20 -1.62 7.95
CA PRO A 89 -5.55 -2.03 9.31
C PRO A 89 -6.76 -1.27 9.85
N TYR A 90 -7.69 -2.01 10.45
CA TYR A 90 -8.92 -1.48 11.07
C TYR A 90 -9.85 -0.68 10.15
N SER A 91 -9.53 -0.59 8.86
CA SER A 91 -10.24 0.24 7.90
C SER A 91 -10.98 -0.60 6.86
N GLY A 92 -10.34 -1.66 6.35
CA GLY A 92 -11.01 -2.57 5.42
C GLY A 92 -10.07 -3.32 4.48
N ILE A 93 -10.70 -4.13 3.64
CA ILE A 93 -10.04 -4.89 2.57
C ILE A 93 -10.75 -4.56 1.25
N TRP A 94 -9.98 -4.07 0.29
CA TRP A 94 -10.47 -3.75 -1.04
C TRP A 94 -9.77 -4.63 -2.08
N LYS A 95 -10.51 -5.02 -3.11
CA LYS A 95 -9.91 -5.65 -4.29
C LYS A 95 -9.28 -4.56 -5.15
N ILE A 96 -8.01 -4.71 -5.50
CA ILE A 96 -7.31 -3.79 -6.39
C ILE A 96 -7.08 -4.43 -7.77
N LYS A 97 -6.97 -3.63 -8.83
CA LYS A 97 -6.57 -4.15 -10.15
C LYS A 97 -5.17 -4.76 -10.10
N LYS A 98 -4.96 -5.87 -10.83
CA LYS A 98 -3.66 -6.55 -10.92
C LYS A 98 -2.57 -5.67 -11.53
N GLU A 99 -2.94 -4.78 -12.44
CA GLU A 99 -2.01 -3.85 -13.09
C GLU A 99 -1.38 -2.90 -12.07
N VAL A 100 -2.19 -2.29 -11.20
CA VAL A 100 -1.71 -1.41 -10.12
C VAL A 100 -0.80 -2.18 -9.16
N PHE A 101 -1.17 -3.40 -8.77
CA PHE A 101 -0.31 -4.25 -7.94
C PHE A 101 1.05 -4.52 -8.61
N LYS A 102 1.06 -4.84 -9.90
CA LYS A 102 2.30 -5.08 -10.67
C LYS A 102 3.15 -3.82 -10.80
N GLU A 103 2.52 -2.67 -10.98
CA GLU A 103 3.23 -1.41 -11.09
C GLU A 103 3.95 -1.06 -9.77
N ILE A 104 3.23 -1.13 -8.64
CA ILE A 104 3.79 -0.82 -7.33
C ILE A 104 4.87 -1.85 -6.94
N SER A 105 4.62 -3.14 -7.15
CA SER A 105 5.63 -4.19 -6.91
C SER A 105 6.86 -4.03 -7.82
N GLY A 106 6.70 -3.45 -9.01
CA GLY A 106 7.80 -3.15 -9.93
C GLY A 106 8.78 -2.11 -9.39
N LYS A 107 8.35 -1.25 -8.46
CA LYS A 107 9.21 -0.23 -7.83
C LYS A 107 10.35 -0.84 -7.00
N LEU A 108 10.19 -2.06 -6.50
CA LEU A 108 11.21 -2.79 -5.74
C LEU A 108 12.37 -3.34 -6.58
N LYS A 109 12.27 -3.29 -7.92
CA LYS A 109 13.28 -3.81 -8.85
C LYS A 109 14.17 -2.73 -9.46
N GLN A 110 13.94 -1.47 -9.10
CA GLN A 110 14.73 -0.32 -9.53
C GLN A 110 15.89 -0.10 -8.56
#